data_AF-A0ABD5ZGA5-F1
#
_entry.id   AF-A0ABD5ZGA5-F1
#
_cell.length_a   1.000
_cell.length_b   1.000
_cell.length_c   1.000
_cell.angle_alpha   90.00
_cell.angle_beta   90.00
_cell.angle_gamma   90.00
#
_symmetry.space_group_name_H-M   'P 1'
#
loop_
_entity.id
_entity.type
_entity.pdbx_description
1 polymer ?
#
loop_
_entity_poly.entity_id
_entity_poly.type
_entity_poly.pdbx_seq_one_letter_code
_entity_poly.pdbx_strand_id
1 'polypeptide(L)'
;MNVRRSPFLRDSAAAIAVLVGLYALAFVQFQPVQIPGYLLMVGFGVIDTLAGPITANYDLWFGVYLVALGLGAGAFAGLLRTASRRADLPAWRVAVAGAAAVVGVLSLLFALGVLFTSTQVTPVLITATTAVFFFALAAWLAGLFSVEMRPTR
;
A
#
# COMPACT_ATOMS: atom_id res chain seq x y z
N MET A 1 -19.33 28.40 -1.27
CA MET A 1 -18.70 27.58 -0.21
C MET A 1 -17.46 26.93 -0.79
N ASN A 2 -16.27 27.40 -0.42
CA ASN A 2 -15.02 26.74 -0.83
C ASN A 2 -14.92 25.41 -0.09
N VAL A 3 -15.20 24.32 -0.79
CA VAL A 3 -14.92 22.96 -0.32
C VAL A 3 -13.40 22.87 -0.15
N ARG A 4 -12.89 23.17 1.05
CA ARG A 4 -11.53 22.80 1.41
C ARG A 4 -11.49 21.27 1.32
N ARG A 5 -11.02 20.74 0.20
CA ARG A 5 -10.82 19.30 0.03
C ARG A 5 -9.92 18.85 1.18
N SER A 6 -10.48 18.05 2.09
CA SER A 6 -9.74 17.53 3.24
C SER A 6 -8.49 16.82 2.71
N PRO A 7 -7.28 17.11 3.24
CA PRO A 7 -6.05 16.43 2.84
C PRO A 7 -6.20 14.91 2.87
N PHE A 8 -6.94 14.39 3.84
CA PHE A 8 -7.31 12.98 3.96
C PHE A 8 -8.04 12.46 2.73
N LEU A 9 -9.13 13.12 2.30
CA LEU A 9 -9.92 12.72 1.12
C LEU A 9 -9.06 12.67 -0.15
N ARG A 10 -8.19 13.66 -0.33
CA ARG A 10 -7.28 13.71 -1.47
C ARG A 10 -6.26 12.57 -1.43
N ASP A 11 -5.65 12.34 -0.27
CA ASP A 11 -4.61 11.32 -0.13
C ASP A 11 -5.20 9.90 -0.23
N SER A 12 -6.39 9.68 0.33
CA SER A 12 -7.14 8.44 0.16
C SER A 12 -7.53 8.19 -1.28
N ALA A 13 -8.05 9.20 -2.00
CA ALA A 13 -8.39 9.05 -3.41
C ALA A 13 -7.16 8.70 -4.27
N ALA A 14 -6.03 9.35 -4.00
CA ALA A 14 -4.77 9.04 -4.68
C ALA A 14 -4.26 7.63 -4.31
N ALA A 15 -4.38 7.21 -3.05
CA ALA A 15 -4.02 5.85 -2.64
C ALA A 15 -4.92 4.79 -3.31
N ILE A 16 -6.22 5.03 -3.39
CA ILE A 16 -7.16 4.16 -4.12
C ILE A 16 -6.74 4.06 -5.58
N ALA A 17 -6.45 5.18 -6.24
CA ALA A 17 -5.99 5.19 -7.63
C ALA A 17 -4.71 4.36 -7.82
N VAL A 18 -3.75 4.45 -6.90
CA VAL A 18 -2.54 3.62 -6.92
C VAL A 18 -2.87 2.14 -6.73
N LEU A 19 -3.70 1.79 -5.74
CA LEU A 19 -4.11 0.41 -5.49
C LEU A 19 -4.85 -0.20 -6.68
N VAL A 20 -5.76 0.55 -7.30
CA VAL A 20 -6.46 0.14 -8.53
C VAL A 20 -5.47 -0.03 -9.68
N GLY A 21 -4.49 0.87 -9.82
CA GLY A 21 -3.42 0.72 -10.81
C GLY A 21 -2.59 -0.54 -10.61
N LEU A 22 -2.20 -0.84 -9.36
CA LEU A 22 -1.47 -2.06 -9.02
C LEU A 22 -2.30 -3.32 -9.26
N TYR A 23 -3.60 -3.27 -8.97
CA TYR A 23 -4.53 -4.34 -9.31
C TYR A 23 -4.63 -4.53 -10.83
N ALA A 24 -4.72 -3.44 -11.60
CA ALA A 24 -4.75 -3.50 -13.06
C ALA A 24 -3.48 -4.12 -13.66
N LEU A 25 -2.32 -3.96 -13.02
CA LEU A 25 -1.07 -4.60 -13.45
C LEU A 25 -1.11 -6.13 -13.35
N ALA A 26 -2.01 -6.71 -12.54
CA ALA A 26 -2.21 -8.16 -12.51
C ALA A 26 -2.65 -8.73 -13.87
N PHE A 27 -3.25 -7.92 -14.73
CA PHE A 27 -3.73 -8.33 -16.06
C PHE A 27 -2.68 -8.15 -17.17
N VAL A 28 -1.50 -7.60 -16.87
CA VAL A 28 -0.39 -7.48 -17.82
C VAL A 28 0.40 -8.79 -17.85
N GLN A 29 0.71 -9.35 -19.03
CA GLN A 29 1.45 -10.62 -19.16
C GLN A 29 2.97 -10.50 -18.88
N PHE A 30 3.34 -9.76 -17.84
CA PHE A 30 4.71 -9.64 -17.38
C PHE A 30 4.73 -9.96 -15.88
N GLN A 31 5.21 -11.16 -15.54
CA GLN A 31 5.12 -11.71 -14.18
C GLN A 31 5.60 -10.79 -13.05
N PRO A 32 6.70 -10.01 -13.20
CA PRO A 32 7.15 -9.13 -12.13
C PRO A 32 6.16 -8.04 -11.72
N VAL A 33 5.36 -7.52 -12.67
CA VAL A 33 4.36 -6.47 -12.36
C VAL A 33 3.05 -7.05 -11.85
N GLN A 34 2.85 -8.37 -11.94
CA GLN A 34 1.64 -9.03 -11.44
C GLN A 34 1.65 -9.23 -9.93
N ILE A 35 2.84 -9.31 -9.31
CA ILE A 35 3.02 -9.63 -7.88
C ILE A 35 2.21 -8.67 -6.98
N PRO A 36 2.26 -7.33 -7.15
CA PRO A 36 1.50 -6.42 -6.29
C PRO A 36 -0.01 -6.62 -6.41
N GLY A 37 -0.54 -6.80 -7.63
CA GLY A 37 -1.96 -7.04 -7.84
C GLY A 37 -2.41 -8.41 -7.33
N TYR A 38 -1.57 -9.43 -7.45
CA TYR A 38 -1.81 -10.75 -6.86
C TYR A 38 -1.91 -10.68 -5.33
N LEU A 39 -1.03 -9.91 -4.67
CA LEU A 39 -1.09 -9.73 -3.21
C LEU A 39 -2.39 -9.05 -2.75
N LEU A 40 -2.96 -8.13 -3.54
CA LEU A 40 -4.26 -7.54 -3.24
C LEU A 40 -5.39 -8.57 -3.31
N MET A 41 -5.38 -9.42 -4.35
CA MET A 41 -6.37 -10.50 -4.51
C MET A 41 -6.28 -11.52 -3.36
N VAL A 42 -5.06 -11.94 -3.02
CA VAL A 42 -4.83 -12.91 -1.95
C VAL A 42 -5.20 -12.33 -0.58
N GLY A 43 -4.85 -11.07 -0.32
CA GLY A 43 -5.22 -10.38 0.92
C GLY A 43 -6.73 -10.36 1.12
N PHE A 44 -7.49 -10.12 0.04
CA PHE A 44 -8.94 -10.22 0.09
C PHE A 44 -9.43 -11.65 0.31
N GLY A 45 -8.82 -12.65 -0.34
CA GLY A 45 -9.17 -14.07 -0.15
C GLY A 45 -9.05 -14.53 1.31
N VAL A 46 -8.09 -14.00 2.07
CA VAL A 46 -7.98 -14.27 3.52
C VAL A 46 -9.18 -13.72 4.28
N ILE A 47 -9.61 -12.49 3.97
CA ILE A 47 -10.79 -11.86 4.59
C ILE A 47 -12.05 -12.66 4.25
N ASP A 48 -12.21 -13.04 2.99
CA ASP A 48 -13.32 -13.87 2.51
C ASP A 48 -13.39 -15.22 3.24
N THR A 49 -12.23 -15.85 3.45
CA THR A 49 -12.15 -17.11 4.19
C THR A 49 -12.55 -16.96 5.67
N LEU A 50 -12.17 -15.84 6.31
CA LEU A 50 -12.44 -15.58 7.72
C LEU A 50 -13.87 -15.05 7.98
N ALA A 51 -14.43 -14.27 7.07
CA ALA A 51 -15.77 -13.69 7.16
C ALA A 51 -16.89 -14.66 6.73
N GLY A 52 -16.51 -15.80 6.16
CA GLY A 52 -17.42 -16.73 5.50
C GLY A 52 -17.58 -16.38 4.02
N PRO A 53 -17.76 -17.38 3.11
CA PRO A 53 -17.63 -17.17 1.68
C PRO A 53 -18.60 -16.11 1.15
N ILE A 54 -18.09 -14.94 0.82
CA ILE A 54 -18.81 -13.83 0.20
C ILE A 54 -18.88 -14.09 -1.31
N THR A 55 -19.43 -15.25 -1.67
CA THR A 55 -19.54 -15.70 -3.07
C THR A 55 -20.57 -14.90 -3.86
N ALA A 56 -21.58 -14.35 -3.18
CA ALA A 56 -22.51 -13.40 -3.77
C ALA A 56 -21.89 -11.99 -3.78
N ASN A 57 -21.51 -11.52 -4.98
CA ASN A 57 -20.97 -10.18 -5.24
C ASN A 57 -19.48 -9.98 -4.88
N TYR A 58 -18.62 -10.94 -5.18
CA TYR A 58 -17.16 -10.85 -4.99
C TYR A 58 -16.57 -9.51 -5.45
N ASP A 59 -16.91 -9.06 -6.67
CA ASP A 59 -16.39 -7.81 -7.25
C ASP A 59 -16.73 -6.57 -6.44
N LEU A 60 -17.96 -6.52 -5.89
CA LEU A 60 -18.40 -5.41 -5.05
C LEU A 60 -17.60 -5.36 -3.75
N TRP A 61 -17.44 -6.50 -3.09
CA TRP A 61 -16.71 -6.59 -1.82
C TRP A 61 -15.21 -6.39 -1.99
N PHE A 62 -14.64 -6.84 -3.10
CA PHE A 62 -13.27 -6.53 -3.46
C PHE A 62 -13.08 -5.02 -3.70
N GLY A 63 -14.03 -4.35 -4.35
CA GLY A 63 -14.04 -2.90 -4.49
C GLY A 63 -14.09 -2.18 -3.14
N VAL A 64 -14.96 -2.61 -2.22
CA VAL A 64 -15.03 -2.09 -0.85
C VAL A 64 -13.72 -2.30 -0.09
N TYR A 65 -13.09 -3.46 -0.25
CA TYR A 65 -11.77 -3.76 0.32
C TYR A 65 -10.69 -2.79 -0.16
N LEU A 66 -10.62 -2.51 -1.47
CA LEU A 66 -9.67 -1.54 -2.01
C LEU A 66 -9.92 -0.12 -1.48
N VAL A 67 -11.19 0.28 -1.32
CA VAL A 67 -11.55 1.57 -0.71
C VAL A 67 -11.10 1.61 0.76
N ALA A 68 -11.36 0.56 1.53
CA ALA A 68 -10.95 0.47 2.94
C ALA A 68 -9.43 0.56 3.10
N LEU A 69 -8.67 -0.14 2.24
CA LEU A 69 -7.22 -0.03 2.19
C LEU A 69 -6.75 1.39 1.84
N GLY A 70 -7.39 2.04 0.86
CA GLY A 70 -7.07 3.40 0.47
C GLY A 70 -7.37 4.44 1.56
N LEU A 71 -8.43 4.23 2.34
CA LEU A 71 -8.73 5.03 3.53
C LEU A 71 -7.63 4.84 4.60
N GLY A 72 -7.23 3.58 4.86
CA GLY A 72 -6.12 3.26 5.75
C GLY A 72 -4.79 3.88 5.32
N ALA A 73 -4.48 3.81 4.01
CA ALA A 73 -3.32 4.46 3.41
C ALA A 73 -3.35 5.98 3.59
N GLY A 74 -4.52 6.61 3.43
CA GLY A 74 -4.72 8.05 3.67
C GLY A 74 -4.50 8.44 5.14
N ALA A 75 -4.96 7.62 6.08
CA ALA A 75 -4.69 7.82 7.51
C ALA A 75 -3.19 7.68 7.81
N PHE A 76 -2.54 6.66 7.26
CA PHE A 76 -1.11 6.44 7.40
C PHE A 76 -0.27 7.56 6.76
N ALA A 77 -0.70 8.08 5.61
CA ALA A 77 -0.14 9.27 4.98
C ALA A 77 -0.26 10.51 5.89
N GLY A 78 -1.37 10.65 6.62
CA GLY A 78 -1.54 11.66 7.68
C GLY A 78 -0.49 11.51 8.79
N LEU A 79 -0.29 10.29 9.30
CA LEU A 79 0.72 9.98 10.32
C LEU A 79 2.14 10.25 9.81
N LEU A 80 2.46 9.82 8.59
CA LEU A 80 3.74 10.11 7.94
C LEU A 80 3.98 11.61 7.84
N ARG A 81 2.95 12.39 7.52
CA ARG A 81 3.04 13.85 7.42
C ARG A 81 3.32 14.49 8.79
N THR A 82 2.82 13.91 9.89
CA THR A 82 3.17 14.34 11.26
C THR A 82 4.57 13.92 11.69
N ALA A 83 5.06 12.76 11.22
CA ALA A 83 6.40 12.27 11.53
C ALA A 83 7.50 12.90 10.66
N SER A 84 7.13 13.42 9.49
CA SER A 84 8.06 14.03 8.54
C SER A 84 8.50 15.41 9.02
N ARG A 85 9.82 15.62 9.10
CA ARG A 85 10.41 16.94 9.43
C ARG A 85 10.24 17.99 8.33
N ARG A 86 9.84 17.58 7.12
CA ARG A 86 9.60 18.47 5.98
C ARG A 86 8.11 18.74 5.81
N ALA A 87 7.67 19.93 6.22
CA ALA A 87 6.29 20.37 6.10
C ALA A 87 5.81 20.53 4.64
N ASP A 88 6.72 20.67 3.67
CA ASP A 88 6.42 21.04 2.28
C ASP A 88 6.48 19.89 1.26
N LEU A 89 6.29 18.64 1.67
CA LEU A 89 6.27 17.54 0.70
C LEU A 89 5.04 17.63 -0.23
N PRO A 90 5.22 17.47 -1.55
CA PRO A 90 4.12 17.42 -2.50
C PRO A 90 3.08 16.36 -2.11
N ALA A 91 1.81 16.75 -2.21
CA ALA A 91 0.65 15.91 -1.87
C ALA A 91 0.71 14.49 -2.48
N TRP A 92 1.06 14.40 -3.76
CA TRP A 92 1.14 13.13 -4.49
C TRP A 92 2.22 12.21 -3.91
N ARG A 93 3.36 12.75 -3.45
CA ARG A 93 4.43 11.95 -2.85
C ARG A 93 3.97 11.28 -1.55
N VAL A 94 3.25 12.01 -0.72
CA VAL A 94 2.74 11.49 0.55
C VAL A 94 1.66 10.42 0.29
N ALA A 95 0.81 10.61 -0.71
CA ALA A 95 -0.17 9.61 -1.09
C ALA A 95 0.46 8.32 -1.64
N VAL A 96 1.45 8.44 -2.53
CA VAL A 96 2.20 7.28 -3.06
C VAL A 96 2.98 6.59 -1.92
N ALA A 97 3.54 7.35 -0.97
CA ALA A 97 4.18 6.78 0.21
C ALA A 97 3.19 5.96 1.07
N GLY A 98 1.97 6.47 1.29
CA GLY A 98 0.92 5.76 2.01
C GLY A 98 0.50 4.46 1.30
N ALA A 99 0.29 4.52 -0.02
CA ALA A 99 -0.05 3.34 -0.81
C ALA A 99 1.08 2.30 -0.80
N ALA A 100 2.33 2.73 -0.98
CA ALA A 100 3.50 1.86 -0.89
C ALA A 100 3.58 1.20 0.51
N ALA A 101 3.36 1.95 1.58
CA ALA A 101 3.35 1.40 2.93
C ALA A 101 2.26 0.32 3.11
N VAL A 102 1.05 0.54 2.60
CA VAL A 102 -0.04 -0.47 2.66
C VAL A 102 0.33 -1.73 1.90
N VAL A 103 0.86 -1.61 0.68
CA VAL A 103 1.34 -2.78 -0.09
C VAL A 103 2.47 -3.49 0.67
N GLY A 104 3.36 -2.74 1.29
CA GLY A 104 4.42 -3.29 2.16
C GLY A 104 3.86 -4.10 3.33
N VAL A 105 2.84 -3.58 4.02
CA VAL A 105 2.15 -4.29 5.12
C VAL A 105 1.47 -5.56 4.62
N LEU A 106 0.72 -5.50 3.53
CA LEU A 106 0.06 -6.68 2.96
C LEU A 106 1.06 -7.76 2.56
N SER A 107 2.16 -7.36 1.93
CA SER A 107 3.24 -8.26 1.54
C SER A 107 3.92 -8.90 2.75
N LEU A 108 4.13 -8.14 3.84
CA LEU A 108 4.68 -8.68 5.09
C LEU A 108 3.72 -9.64 5.78
N LEU A 109 2.43 -9.30 5.87
CA LEU A 109 1.40 -10.16 6.47
C LEU A 109 1.26 -11.47 5.70
N PHE A 110 1.29 -11.42 4.37
CA PHE A 110 1.30 -12.63 3.54
C PHE A 110 2.55 -13.48 3.80
N ALA A 111 3.74 -12.86 3.84
CA ALA A 111 4.99 -13.56 4.15
C ALA A 111 4.92 -14.28 5.51
N LEU A 112 4.43 -13.59 6.54
CA LEU A 112 4.24 -14.15 7.88
C LEU A 112 3.19 -15.28 7.87
N GLY A 113 2.07 -15.10 7.17
CA GLY A 113 1.06 -16.14 7.02
C GLY A 113 1.66 -17.42 6.45
N VAL A 114 2.34 -17.33 5.30
CA VAL A 114 3.00 -18.49 4.68
C VAL A 114 4.09 -19.08 5.59
N LEU A 115 4.87 -18.24 6.29
CA LEU A 115 5.91 -18.70 7.21
C LEU A 115 5.35 -19.54 8.37
N PHE A 116 4.16 -19.18 8.88
CA PHE A 116 3.54 -19.88 10.02
C PHE A 116 2.61 -21.02 9.61
N THR A 117 2.07 -21.02 8.39
CA THR A 117 1.10 -22.04 7.93
C THR A 117 1.67 -23.00 6.89
N SER A 118 2.92 -22.81 6.45
CA SER A 118 3.54 -23.59 5.39
C SER A 118 5.04 -23.79 5.61
N THR A 119 5.64 -24.70 4.83
CA THR A 119 7.10 -24.91 4.76
C THR A 119 7.72 -24.27 3.52
N GLN A 120 6.94 -23.53 2.72
CA GLN A 120 7.41 -22.90 1.49
C GLN A 120 8.25 -21.66 1.78
N VAL A 121 9.56 -21.74 1.54
CA VAL A 121 10.50 -20.62 1.80
C VAL A 121 10.47 -19.58 0.67
N THR A 122 10.34 -20.00 -0.58
CA THR A 122 10.41 -19.09 -1.74
C THR A 122 9.34 -17.99 -1.71
N PRO A 123 8.04 -18.27 -1.46
CA PRO A 123 7.02 -17.22 -1.37
C PRO A 123 7.29 -16.25 -0.21
N VAL A 124 7.78 -16.76 0.93
CA VAL A 124 8.14 -15.93 2.09
C VAL A 124 9.24 -14.95 1.73
N LEU A 125 10.33 -15.42 1.08
CA LEU A 125 11.43 -14.55 0.68
C LEU A 125 10.98 -13.48 -0.30
N ILE A 126 10.24 -13.85 -1.35
CA ILE A 126 9.77 -12.90 -2.37
C ILE A 126 8.90 -11.82 -1.74
N THR A 127 7.96 -12.20 -0.87
CA THR A 127 6.99 -11.26 -0.29
C THR A 127 7.57 -10.47 0.88
N ALA A 128 8.52 -11.02 1.63
CA ALA A 128 9.31 -10.26 2.60
C ALA A 128 10.20 -9.22 1.92
N THR A 129 10.90 -9.58 0.83
CA THR A 129 11.71 -8.63 0.05
C THR A 129 10.83 -7.54 -0.58
N THR A 130 9.67 -7.91 -1.11
CA THR A 130 8.69 -6.95 -1.65
C THR A 130 8.22 -5.99 -0.56
N ALA A 131 7.94 -6.48 0.66
CA ALA A 131 7.58 -5.64 1.79
C ALA A 131 8.67 -4.62 2.13
N VAL A 132 9.91 -5.09 2.27
CA VAL A 132 11.08 -4.22 2.53
C VAL A 132 11.25 -3.16 1.46
N PHE A 133 11.12 -3.54 0.17
CA PHE A 133 11.21 -2.61 -0.95
C PHE A 133 10.14 -1.52 -0.87
N PHE A 134 8.88 -1.89 -0.63
CA PHE A 134 7.79 -0.93 -0.54
C PHE A 134 7.86 -0.05 0.71
N PHE A 135 8.35 -0.56 1.84
CA PHE A 135 8.64 0.27 3.02
C PHE A 135 9.79 1.25 2.77
N ALA A 136 10.86 0.80 2.13
CA ALA A 136 11.97 1.67 1.76
C ALA A 136 11.50 2.78 0.79
N LEU A 137 10.68 2.42 -0.20
CA LEU A 137 10.09 3.38 -1.13
C LEU A 137 9.16 4.36 -0.40
N ALA A 138 8.31 3.89 0.51
CA ALA A 138 7.44 4.73 1.31
C ALA A 138 8.25 5.73 2.16
N ALA A 139 9.30 5.25 2.83
CA ALA A 139 10.16 6.08 3.66
C ALA A 139 10.95 7.11 2.84
N TRP A 140 11.45 6.72 1.66
CA TRP A 140 12.11 7.63 0.73
C TRP A 140 11.16 8.70 0.19
N LEU A 141 9.95 8.32 -0.23
CA LEU A 141 8.93 9.24 -0.71
C LEU A 141 8.48 10.23 0.38
N ALA A 142 8.39 9.76 1.63
CA ALA A 142 8.14 10.56 2.82
C ALA A 142 9.34 11.43 3.26
N GLY A 143 10.49 11.31 2.59
CA GLY A 143 11.66 12.14 2.87
C GLY A 143 12.43 11.76 4.14
N LEU A 144 12.23 10.57 4.69
CA LEU A 144 12.94 10.09 5.89
C LEU A 144 14.46 9.93 5.67
N PHE A 145 14.89 9.64 4.43
CA PHE A 145 16.31 9.43 4.08
C PHE A 145 17.01 10.69 3.52
N SER A 146 16.43 11.88 3.71
CA SER A 146 17.01 13.11 3.16
C SER A 146 18.25 13.53 3.96
N VAL A 147 19.44 13.42 3.36
CA VAL A 147 20.67 14.00 3.93
C VAL A 147 20.60 15.53 3.73
N GLU A 148 20.53 16.30 4.82
CA GLU A 148 20.71 17.75 4.78
C GLU A 148 22.16 18.05 4.42
N MET A 149 22.42 18.32 3.14
CA MET A 149 23.66 19.00 2.76
C MET A 149 23.52 20.47 3.18
N ARG A 150 23.84 20.75 4.44
CA ARG A 150 23.91 22.10 4.97
C ARG A 150 25.06 22.82 4.25
N PRO A 151 24.83 23.91 3.52
CA PRO A 151 25.92 24.67 2.94
C PRO A 151 26.72 25.29 4.10
N THR A 152 27.94 24.82 4.30
CA THR A 152 28.93 25.48 5.15
C THR A 152 29.29 26.80 4.48
N ARG A 153 28.75 27.90 4.99
CA ARG A 153 29.30 29.23 4.76
C ARG A 153 30.25 29.57 5.89
#